data_AF-A0A1E3K9D1-F1
#
_entry.id   AF-A0A1E3K9D1-F1
#
_cell.length_a   1.000
_cell.length_b   1.000
_cell.length_c   1.000
_cell.angle_alpha   90.00
_cell.angle_beta   90.00
_cell.angle_gamma   90.00
#
_symmetry.space_group_name_H-M   'P 1'
#
loop_
_entity.id
_entity.type
_entity.pdbx_description
1 polymer ?
#
loop_
_entity_poly.entity_id
_entity_poly.type
_entity_poly.pdbx_seq_one_letter_code
_entity_poly.pdbx_strand_id
1 'polypeptide(L)'
;MLALLPVLAASASAAIVPNTPSLFIANGAHDTVPDCLKHSYHGSYGGSAATQEHIYLPSAECLSSSNLDSFTAGSIVPLEDLGSLEKGRIVWIGKAGVQGDGELPMDISAHSWPSMSEDGKEQGSPFVIQSDDPRDTRKEPITLLHQTANSFLLHVGASSLPYIDTLLPPYLVPVAVPTKPYPVAALGWESVPTKYAKYLAGIIENLQFSPAIDRILSDGLDLNQVRRDVRWLTGESPSGIQSRHSFTPGAVKAAHWIQGKVEATGATCTLQPFLEGFSPNVICQYPSLQNSTENVIFSAHYDSRGSFGSTRAPGGDDDGSGTGHLLGLAHAIGSQGVQFEKQVTLAFFAGEEQGLLGSHAYAEYLHSQNTSILLQVQADMLGYHAVGESLQLGLPETIHLPEASYLVGNISHLYAPELVVGTTAACCSDHQSFVSYGFPATQVFERNGDIVDPMYHNSGDLSQREGYDFEQIVAIAKVTLATLLTVAGYQIAE
;
A
#
# COMPACT_ATOMS: atom_id res chain seq x y z
N MET A 1 -18.93 -27.02 -13.72
CA MET A 1 -17.71 -27.83 -13.91
C MET A 1 -16.92 -27.16 -15.05
N LEU A 2 -16.35 -25.98 -14.76
CA LEU A 2 -15.51 -25.26 -15.71
C LEU A 2 -14.13 -25.94 -15.73
N ALA A 3 -13.61 -26.20 -16.93
CA ALA A 3 -12.32 -26.84 -17.12
C ALA A 3 -11.20 -25.84 -16.79
N LEU A 4 -10.59 -25.97 -15.62
CA LEU A 4 -9.29 -25.40 -15.32
C LEU A 4 -8.25 -26.12 -16.19
N LEU A 5 -7.62 -25.41 -17.13
CA LEU A 5 -6.48 -25.93 -17.88
C LEU A 5 -5.20 -25.48 -17.17
N PRO A 6 -4.50 -26.36 -16.43
CA PRO A 6 -3.15 -26.07 -15.99
C PRO A 6 -2.26 -26.04 -17.22
N VAL A 7 -1.72 -24.88 -17.56
CA VAL A 7 -0.77 -24.75 -18.65
C VAL A 7 0.64 -24.75 -18.05
N LEU A 8 1.43 -25.71 -18.53
CA LEU A 8 2.89 -25.87 -18.35
C LEU A 8 3.35 -26.83 -17.23
N ALA A 9 3.14 -28.12 -17.49
CA ALA A 9 4.19 -29.11 -17.31
C ALA A 9 4.50 -29.76 -18.67
N ALA A 10 5.66 -29.42 -19.24
CA ALA A 10 6.37 -30.08 -20.33
C ALA A 10 5.61 -30.44 -21.65
N SER A 11 6.09 -29.83 -22.74
CA SER A 11 5.96 -30.26 -24.15
C SER A 11 4.55 -30.32 -24.79
N ALA A 12 4.34 -29.40 -25.73
CA ALA A 12 3.57 -29.56 -26.96
C ALA A 12 2.23 -30.33 -26.88
N SER A 13 1.15 -29.60 -26.60
CA SER A 13 -0.13 -29.83 -27.26
C SER A 13 -0.88 -28.50 -27.29
N ALA A 14 -1.44 -28.14 -28.44
CA ALA A 14 -2.11 -26.88 -28.70
C ALA A 14 -3.15 -26.58 -27.60
N ALA A 15 -2.80 -25.65 -26.69
CA ALA A 15 -3.77 -25.09 -25.76
C ALA A 15 -4.85 -24.41 -26.60
N ILE A 16 -6.11 -24.82 -26.42
CA ILE A 16 -7.26 -24.22 -27.08
C ILE A 16 -7.29 -22.75 -26.67
N VAL A 17 -7.01 -21.86 -27.61
CA VAL A 17 -7.13 -20.41 -27.39
C VAL A 17 -8.61 -20.14 -27.07
N PRO A 18 -8.93 -19.59 -25.88
CA PRO A 18 -10.32 -19.28 -25.55
C PRO A 18 -10.85 -18.20 -26.50
N ASN A 19 -12.07 -18.38 -27.01
CA ASN A 19 -12.78 -17.38 -27.84
C ASN A 19 -13.37 -16.22 -27.00
N THR A 20 -13.06 -16.16 -25.71
CA THR A 20 -13.57 -15.20 -24.74
C THR A 20 -12.41 -14.40 -24.13
N PRO A 21 -12.63 -13.14 -23.73
CA PRO A 21 -11.64 -12.39 -22.96
C PRO A 21 -11.18 -13.21 -21.76
N SER A 22 -9.88 -13.29 -21.56
CA SER A 22 -9.27 -14.15 -20.54
C SER A 22 -8.10 -13.42 -19.89
N LEU A 23 -7.92 -13.62 -18.61
CA LEU A 23 -6.71 -13.20 -17.92
C LEU A 23 -5.60 -14.22 -18.15
N PHE A 24 -4.37 -13.75 -18.19
CA PHE A 24 -3.19 -14.57 -18.01
C PHE A 24 -2.53 -14.19 -16.69
N ILE A 25 -2.32 -15.16 -15.81
CA ILE A 25 -1.69 -14.98 -14.50
C ILE A 25 -0.36 -15.72 -14.56
N ALA A 26 0.74 -15.00 -14.61
CA ALA A 26 2.09 -15.58 -14.57
C ALA A 26 2.58 -15.65 -13.12
N ASN A 27 3.27 -16.73 -12.76
CA ASN A 27 3.76 -16.94 -11.40
C ASN A 27 5.27 -16.74 -11.33
N GLY A 28 5.72 -15.94 -10.36
CA GLY A 28 7.11 -15.66 -10.08
C GLY A 28 7.80 -14.75 -11.09
N ALA A 29 9.05 -14.44 -10.79
CA ALA A 29 9.90 -13.60 -11.64
C ALA A 29 10.12 -14.24 -13.03
N HIS A 30 10.12 -13.39 -14.05
CA HIS A 30 10.37 -13.75 -15.44
C HIS A 30 11.25 -12.70 -16.10
N ASP A 31 12.26 -13.16 -16.86
CA ASP A 31 13.32 -12.29 -17.39
C ASP A 31 12.88 -11.49 -18.62
N THR A 32 11.84 -11.94 -19.32
CA THR A 32 11.34 -11.31 -20.54
C THR A 32 9.84 -11.42 -20.66
N VAL A 33 9.17 -10.28 -20.89
CA VAL A 33 7.75 -10.23 -21.26
C VAL A 33 7.60 -10.14 -22.79
N PRO A 34 6.87 -11.07 -23.43
CA PRO A 34 6.51 -11.02 -24.85
C PRO A 34 5.88 -9.68 -25.24
N ASP A 35 6.17 -9.21 -26.46
CA ASP A 35 5.68 -7.91 -26.95
C ASP A 35 4.15 -7.78 -26.88
N CYS A 36 3.42 -8.87 -27.12
CA CYS A 36 1.95 -8.87 -27.08
C CYS A 36 1.36 -8.69 -25.66
N LEU A 37 2.15 -8.93 -24.60
CA LEU A 37 1.73 -8.76 -23.20
C LEU A 37 2.06 -7.37 -22.62
N LYS A 38 2.92 -6.58 -23.29
CA LYS A 38 3.42 -5.28 -22.78
C LYS A 38 2.33 -4.23 -22.55
N HIS A 39 1.20 -4.34 -23.24
CA HIS A 39 0.09 -3.39 -23.13
C HIS A 39 -1.13 -3.97 -22.42
N SER A 40 -0.96 -5.11 -21.76
CA SER A 40 -2.05 -5.81 -21.09
C SER A 40 -1.76 -6.11 -19.63
N TYR A 41 -0.74 -5.51 -19.02
CA TYR A 41 -0.37 -5.81 -17.64
C TYR A 41 -1.17 -5.01 -16.64
N HIS A 42 -1.70 -5.67 -15.61
CA HIS A 42 -2.53 -5.06 -14.58
C HIS A 42 -1.89 -5.14 -13.18
N GLY A 43 -0.63 -5.54 -13.06
CA GLY A 43 0.13 -5.43 -11.81
C GLY A 43 0.69 -6.75 -11.30
N SER A 44 1.56 -6.61 -10.29
CA SER A 44 2.10 -7.70 -9.50
C SER A 44 1.35 -7.78 -8.17
N TYR A 45 1.09 -8.98 -7.68
CA TYR A 45 0.32 -9.22 -6.46
C TYR A 45 1.00 -10.29 -5.59
N GLY A 46 1.01 -10.07 -4.26
CA GLY A 46 1.75 -10.90 -3.30
C GLY A 46 3.14 -10.36 -2.97
N GLY A 47 3.74 -10.87 -1.89
CA GLY A 47 4.90 -10.24 -1.24
C GLY A 47 6.29 -10.70 -1.69
N SER A 48 6.53 -12.01 -1.90
CA SER A 48 7.86 -12.49 -2.29
C SER A 48 7.99 -12.72 -3.79
N ALA A 49 9.14 -12.40 -4.36
CA ALA A 49 9.41 -12.58 -5.80
C ALA A 49 9.21 -14.04 -6.29
N ALA A 50 9.29 -15.02 -5.38
CA ALA A 50 9.05 -16.43 -5.69
C ALA A 50 7.57 -16.83 -5.74
N THR A 51 6.69 -16.05 -5.10
CA THR A 51 5.24 -16.35 -4.99
C THR A 51 4.35 -15.29 -5.62
N GLN A 52 4.94 -14.21 -6.12
CA GLN A 52 4.24 -13.10 -6.75
C GLN A 52 3.49 -13.55 -8.01
N GLU A 53 2.28 -13.05 -8.16
CA GLU A 53 1.41 -13.29 -9.32
C GLU A 53 1.36 -12.01 -10.17
N HIS A 54 1.51 -12.19 -11.48
CA HIS A 54 1.53 -11.11 -12.45
C HIS A 54 0.30 -11.23 -13.35
N ILE A 55 -0.63 -10.29 -13.24
CA ILE A 55 -1.92 -10.37 -13.93
C ILE A 55 -1.84 -9.60 -15.25
N TYR A 56 -2.22 -10.26 -16.34
CA TYR A 56 -2.35 -9.70 -17.67
C TYR A 56 -3.77 -9.91 -18.21
N LEU A 57 -4.28 -8.99 -19.02
CA LEU A 57 -5.53 -9.10 -19.79
C LEU A 57 -5.26 -9.00 -21.31
N PRO A 58 -4.59 -10.00 -21.91
CA PRO A 58 -4.12 -9.91 -23.28
C PRO A 58 -5.19 -10.22 -24.32
N SER A 59 -4.87 -10.00 -25.61
CA SER A 59 -5.72 -10.48 -26.70
C SER A 59 -5.69 -12.01 -26.80
N ALA A 60 -6.73 -12.59 -27.39
CA ALA A 60 -6.82 -14.04 -27.58
C ALA A 60 -5.61 -14.59 -28.37
N GLU A 61 -5.11 -13.84 -29.36
CA GLU A 61 -3.94 -14.25 -30.15
C GLU A 61 -2.67 -14.37 -29.30
N CYS A 62 -2.53 -13.50 -28.29
CA CYS A 62 -1.37 -13.49 -27.42
C CYS A 62 -1.35 -14.69 -26.45
N LEU A 63 -2.51 -15.28 -26.14
CA LEU A 63 -2.64 -16.48 -25.30
C LEU A 63 -2.24 -17.79 -26.01
N SER A 64 -1.79 -17.73 -27.26
CA SER A 64 -1.26 -18.90 -27.96
C SER A 64 0.01 -19.43 -27.28
N SER A 65 0.15 -20.76 -27.20
CA SER A 65 1.20 -21.42 -26.40
C SER A 65 2.62 -20.96 -26.75
N SER A 66 2.91 -20.67 -28.03
CA SER A 66 4.24 -20.21 -28.45
C SER A 66 4.66 -18.83 -27.91
N ASN A 67 3.70 -17.97 -27.56
CA ASN A 67 4.00 -16.66 -26.98
C ASN A 67 4.26 -16.74 -25.47
N LEU A 68 3.76 -17.78 -24.81
CA LEU A 68 3.88 -17.95 -23.36
C LEU A 68 5.02 -18.89 -22.95
N ASP A 69 5.77 -19.43 -23.92
CA ASP A 69 6.90 -20.34 -23.69
C ASP A 69 8.03 -19.74 -22.83
N SER A 70 8.10 -18.41 -22.69
CA SER A 70 9.05 -17.73 -21.81
C SER A 70 8.69 -17.80 -20.32
N PHE A 71 7.47 -18.23 -19.98
CA PHE A 71 7.01 -18.36 -18.60
C PHE A 71 7.13 -19.80 -18.12
N THR A 72 7.61 -19.98 -16.90
CA THR A 72 7.81 -21.30 -16.28
C THR A 72 6.54 -21.84 -15.63
N ALA A 73 5.62 -20.95 -15.22
CA ALA A 73 4.34 -21.29 -14.63
C ALA A 73 3.31 -20.17 -14.86
N GLY A 74 2.04 -20.54 -15.01
CA GLY A 74 0.94 -19.58 -15.08
C GLY A 74 -0.42 -20.23 -15.37
N SER A 75 -1.47 -19.43 -15.33
CA SER A 75 -2.86 -19.84 -15.57
C SER A 75 -3.55 -18.92 -16.57
N ILE A 76 -4.39 -19.49 -17.43
CA ILE A 76 -5.31 -18.73 -18.28
C ILE A 76 -6.70 -18.85 -17.66
N VAL A 77 -7.33 -17.70 -17.36
CA VAL A 77 -8.62 -17.62 -16.66
C VAL A 77 -9.65 -16.99 -17.60
N PRO A 78 -10.55 -17.80 -18.20
CA PRO A 78 -11.63 -17.28 -19.02
C PRO A 78 -12.57 -16.41 -18.19
N LEU A 79 -12.93 -15.24 -18.71
CA LEU A 79 -13.89 -14.34 -18.08
C LEU A 79 -15.31 -14.54 -18.67
N GLU A 80 -15.73 -15.78 -18.90
CA GLU A 80 -17.07 -16.09 -19.44
C GLU A 80 -18.17 -15.34 -18.65
N ASP A 81 -19.16 -14.78 -19.35
CA ASP A 81 -20.29 -14.01 -18.79
C ASP A 81 -19.95 -12.58 -18.26
N LEU A 82 -19.10 -11.83 -18.97
CA LEU A 82 -18.77 -10.41 -18.70
C LEU A 82 -19.96 -9.43 -18.61
N GLY A 83 -21.19 -9.83 -18.93
CA GLY A 83 -22.37 -8.96 -18.86
C GLY A 83 -22.68 -8.43 -17.46
N SER A 84 -22.21 -9.10 -16.40
CA SER A 84 -22.29 -8.62 -15.01
C SER A 84 -21.05 -7.85 -14.52
N LEU A 85 -19.96 -7.84 -15.30
CA LEU A 85 -18.69 -7.18 -14.95
C LEU A 85 -18.70 -5.66 -15.23
N GLU A 86 -19.65 -5.15 -16.04
CA GLU A 86 -19.83 -3.70 -16.25
C GLU A 86 -20.16 -2.93 -14.95
N LYS A 87 -20.53 -3.64 -13.88
CA LYS A 87 -20.88 -3.05 -12.59
C LYS A 87 -20.00 -3.56 -11.45
N GLY A 88 -18.77 -4.02 -11.69
CA GLY A 88 -17.90 -4.52 -10.63
C GLY A 88 -16.40 -4.35 -10.92
N ARG A 89 -15.57 -5.00 -10.11
CA ARG A 89 -14.11 -5.07 -10.31
C ARG A 89 -13.62 -6.49 -10.09
N ILE A 90 -12.53 -6.81 -10.76
CA ILE A 90 -11.72 -7.98 -10.41
C ILE A 90 -10.88 -7.58 -9.19
N VAL A 91 -10.90 -8.42 -8.16
CA VAL A 91 -10.18 -8.21 -6.90
C VAL A 91 -9.30 -9.42 -6.65
N TRP A 92 -8.00 -9.19 -6.56
CA TRP A 92 -7.05 -10.18 -6.07
C TRP A 92 -7.11 -10.21 -4.55
N ILE A 93 -7.10 -11.41 -3.96
CA ILE A 93 -7.06 -11.61 -2.52
C ILE A 93 -5.92 -12.55 -2.22
N GLY A 94 -4.98 -12.14 -1.38
CA GLY A 94 -3.89 -13.00 -0.95
C GLY A 94 -3.45 -12.70 0.46
N LYS A 95 -2.36 -13.37 0.85
CA LYS A 95 -1.77 -13.23 2.19
C LYS A 95 -1.11 -11.86 2.35
N ALA A 96 -1.28 -11.26 3.52
CA ALA A 96 -0.65 -10.00 3.90
C ALA A 96 0.81 -10.15 4.37
N GLY A 97 1.30 -11.38 4.59
CA GLY A 97 2.64 -11.61 5.13
C GLY A 97 2.69 -11.50 6.65
N VAL A 98 1.61 -11.95 7.32
CA VAL A 98 1.54 -12.03 8.78
C VAL A 98 2.23 -13.30 9.25
N GLN A 99 3.01 -13.20 10.33
CA GLN A 99 3.73 -14.33 10.87
C GLN A 99 2.76 -15.47 11.24
N GLY A 100 3.03 -16.67 10.72
CA GLY A 100 2.20 -17.84 10.97
C GLY A 100 0.99 -17.95 10.06
N ASP A 101 0.95 -17.20 8.95
CA ASP A 101 -0.05 -17.37 7.89
C ASP A 101 -0.15 -18.83 7.44
N GLY A 102 -1.20 -19.51 7.92
CA GLY A 102 -1.53 -20.89 7.54
C GLY A 102 -1.81 -21.02 6.04
N GLU A 103 -2.03 -22.24 5.56
CA GLU A 103 -2.53 -22.44 4.18
C GLU A 103 -3.87 -21.71 4.01
N LEU A 104 -4.10 -21.10 2.84
CA LEU A 104 -5.41 -20.56 2.53
C LEU A 104 -6.45 -21.67 2.67
N PRO A 105 -7.62 -21.40 3.26
CA PRO A 105 -8.68 -22.39 3.30
C PRO A 105 -9.02 -22.82 1.87
N MET A 106 -8.82 -24.11 1.57
CA MET A 106 -8.86 -24.62 0.20
C MET A 106 -10.23 -24.59 -0.48
N ASP A 107 -11.33 -24.30 0.23
CA ASP A 107 -12.68 -24.38 -0.32
C ASP A 107 -13.56 -23.15 -0.01
N ILE A 108 -13.68 -22.26 -1.01
CA ILE A 108 -14.71 -21.20 -1.08
C ILE A 108 -15.79 -21.58 -2.13
N SER A 109 -15.76 -22.81 -2.66
CA SER A 109 -16.59 -23.26 -3.78
C SER A 109 -17.94 -23.85 -3.34
N ALA A 110 -18.16 -24.03 -2.03
CA ALA A 110 -19.45 -24.43 -1.50
C ALA A 110 -20.50 -23.36 -1.87
N HIS A 111 -21.52 -23.74 -2.64
CA HIS A 111 -22.57 -22.90 -3.22
C HIS A 111 -23.54 -22.26 -2.20
N SER A 112 -23.04 -21.81 -1.06
CA SER A 112 -23.78 -21.08 -0.04
C SER A 112 -22.79 -20.34 0.86
N TRP A 113 -22.59 -19.04 0.62
CA TRP A 113 -22.20 -18.14 1.69
C TRP A 113 -23.27 -18.22 2.79
N PRO A 114 -22.93 -18.55 4.05
CA PRO A 114 -23.95 -18.81 5.05
C PRO A 114 -24.75 -17.54 5.38
N SER A 115 -26.08 -17.66 5.46
CA SER A 115 -26.94 -16.72 6.18
C SER A 115 -26.94 -17.10 7.67
N MET A 116 -26.71 -16.18 8.59
CA MET A 116 -26.80 -16.49 10.03
C MET A 116 -28.25 -16.65 10.49
N SER A 117 -28.47 -17.64 11.37
CA SER A 117 -29.66 -17.79 12.21
C SER A 117 -29.31 -17.61 13.69
N GLU A 118 -30.27 -17.09 14.47
CA GLU A 118 -30.16 -16.40 15.77
C GLU A 118 -29.46 -17.08 16.98
N ASP A 119 -28.95 -18.31 16.94
CA ASP A 119 -28.51 -18.98 18.18
C ASP A 119 -26.99 -19.18 18.29
N GLY A 120 -26.35 -18.23 18.96
CA GLY A 120 -24.92 -18.30 19.30
C GLY A 120 -24.57 -19.45 20.24
N LYS A 121 -23.64 -20.32 19.81
CA LYS A 121 -22.75 -21.16 20.64
C LYS A 121 -21.57 -21.70 19.81
N GLU A 122 -20.40 -21.72 20.44
CA GLU A 122 -19.03 -21.89 19.93
C GLU A 122 -18.71 -23.20 19.17
N GLN A 123 -17.79 -23.14 18.18
CA GLN A 123 -16.42 -23.71 18.18
C GLN A 123 -15.83 -23.76 16.75
N GLY A 124 -14.61 -23.21 16.55
CA GLY A 124 -13.76 -23.44 15.37
C GLY A 124 -14.02 -22.54 14.14
N SER A 125 -12.98 -21.84 13.71
CA SER A 125 -12.88 -20.83 12.63
C SER A 125 -13.30 -21.29 11.20
N PRO A 126 -13.34 -20.40 10.18
CA PRO A 126 -14.31 -19.30 10.01
C PRO A 126 -14.75 -19.11 8.53
N PHE A 127 -16.03 -19.03 8.17
CA PHE A 127 -16.45 -18.37 6.91
C PHE A 127 -17.93 -17.97 6.99
N VAL A 128 -18.24 -16.69 7.19
CA VAL A 128 -19.62 -16.19 6.96
C VAL A 128 -19.66 -14.72 6.52
N ILE A 129 -20.14 -14.46 5.29
CA ILE A 129 -20.56 -13.14 4.81
C ILE A 129 -22.09 -13.06 4.88
N GLN A 130 -22.63 -12.18 5.73
CA GLN A 130 -23.76 -11.31 5.39
C GLN A 130 -23.93 -10.23 6.48
N SER A 131 -23.98 -8.96 6.06
CA SER A 131 -24.52 -7.87 6.88
C SER A 131 -26.03 -7.77 6.68
N ASP A 132 -26.78 -7.95 7.76
CA ASP A 132 -28.24 -7.76 7.82
C ASP A 132 -28.58 -6.26 7.82
N ASP A 133 -28.43 -5.55 6.69
CA ASP A 133 -29.30 -4.38 6.46
C ASP A 133 -30.53 -4.85 5.68
N PRO A 134 -31.72 -4.93 6.31
CA PRO A 134 -32.94 -5.37 5.66
C PRO A 134 -33.42 -4.43 4.53
N ARG A 135 -32.74 -3.30 4.30
CA ARG A 135 -33.06 -2.32 3.26
C ARG A 135 -32.22 -2.45 1.99
N ASP A 136 -31.18 -3.29 1.99
CA ASP A 136 -30.30 -3.46 0.82
C ASP A 136 -30.71 -4.65 -0.05
N THR A 137 -31.51 -4.37 -1.06
CA THR A 137 -32.09 -5.34 -2.01
C THR A 137 -31.24 -5.54 -3.28
N ARG A 138 -30.00 -5.02 -3.32
CA ARG A 138 -29.15 -4.99 -4.54
C ARG A 138 -27.71 -5.47 -4.30
N LYS A 139 -27.51 -6.61 -3.65
CA LYS A 139 -26.17 -7.20 -3.54
C LYS A 139 -25.84 -8.00 -4.80
N GLU A 140 -25.07 -7.41 -5.70
CA GLU A 140 -24.47 -8.13 -6.82
C GLU A 140 -23.54 -9.25 -6.30
N PRO A 141 -23.55 -10.43 -6.92
CA PRO A 141 -22.83 -11.60 -6.38
C PRO A 141 -21.30 -11.44 -6.48
N ILE A 142 -20.60 -11.91 -5.45
CA ILE A 142 -19.14 -12.13 -5.49
C ILE A 142 -18.90 -13.49 -6.14
N THR A 143 -18.09 -13.52 -7.21
CA THR A 143 -17.84 -14.74 -8.01
C THR A 143 -16.36 -15.08 -8.00
N LEU A 144 -16.02 -16.33 -7.68
CA LEU A 144 -14.65 -16.83 -7.79
C LEU A 144 -14.27 -17.04 -9.26
N LEU A 145 -13.21 -16.37 -9.71
CA LEU A 145 -12.66 -16.48 -11.08
C LEU A 145 -11.48 -17.45 -11.11
N HIS A 146 -10.57 -17.35 -10.14
CA HIS A 146 -9.36 -18.17 -10.06
C HIS A 146 -8.93 -18.38 -8.61
N GLN A 147 -8.20 -19.46 -8.35
CA GLN A 147 -7.66 -19.79 -7.04
C GLN A 147 -6.31 -20.49 -7.20
N THR A 148 -5.35 -20.09 -6.39
CA THR A 148 -4.07 -20.78 -6.20
C THR A 148 -3.94 -21.23 -4.75
N ALA A 149 -2.77 -21.78 -4.38
CA ALA A 149 -2.48 -22.08 -2.98
C ALA A 149 -2.32 -20.80 -2.12
N ASN A 150 -2.06 -19.66 -2.75
CA ASN A 150 -1.68 -18.41 -2.09
C ASN A 150 -2.61 -17.23 -2.38
N SER A 151 -3.55 -17.37 -3.32
CA SER A 151 -4.49 -16.30 -3.66
C SER A 151 -5.85 -16.79 -4.17
N PHE A 152 -6.79 -15.84 -4.19
CA PHE A 152 -8.04 -15.90 -4.92
C PHE A 152 -8.12 -14.71 -5.88
N LEU A 153 -8.79 -14.92 -7.00
CA LEU A 153 -9.21 -13.85 -7.88
C LEU A 153 -10.73 -13.86 -7.93
N LEU A 154 -11.35 -12.78 -7.48
CA LEU A 154 -12.80 -12.64 -7.40
C LEU A 154 -13.29 -11.57 -8.37
N HIS A 155 -14.48 -11.75 -8.94
CA HIS A 155 -15.29 -10.65 -9.41
C HIS A 155 -16.17 -10.16 -8.26
N VAL A 156 -16.05 -8.88 -7.91
CA VAL A 156 -16.80 -8.24 -6.83
C VAL A 156 -17.67 -7.13 -7.43
N GLY A 157 -18.99 -7.26 -7.30
CA GLY A 157 -19.94 -6.25 -7.77
C GLY A 157 -19.81 -4.91 -7.02
N ALA A 158 -20.22 -3.81 -7.64
CA ALA A 158 -19.96 -2.45 -7.16
C ALA A 158 -20.62 -2.13 -5.82
N SER A 159 -21.74 -2.79 -5.52
CA SER A 159 -22.38 -2.69 -4.20
C SER A 159 -21.49 -3.25 -3.09
N SER A 160 -20.66 -4.26 -3.40
CA SER A 160 -19.87 -5.01 -2.43
C SER A 160 -18.40 -4.59 -2.36
N LEU A 161 -17.89 -3.91 -3.39
CA LEU A 161 -16.53 -3.37 -3.39
C LEU A 161 -16.22 -2.48 -2.18
N PRO A 162 -17.12 -1.59 -1.73
CA PRO A 162 -16.83 -0.70 -0.60
C PRO A 162 -16.55 -1.37 0.74
N TYR A 163 -16.87 -2.65 0.89
CA TYR A 163 -16.78 -3.34 2.18
C TYR A 163 -16.19 -4.74 2.06
N ILE A 164 -15.60 -5.11 0.91
CA ILE A 164 -15.04 -6.47 0.71
C ILE A 164 -13.92 -6.79 1.70
N ASP A 165 -13.13 -5.79 2.08
CA ASP A 165 -12.10 -5.85 3.11
C ASP A 165 -12.69 -6.20 4.50
N THR A 166 -13.87 -5.67 4.82
CA THR A 166 -14.59 -6.00 6.07
C THR A 166 -15.10 -7.45 6.09
N LEU A 167 -15.13 -8.10 4.92
CA LEU A 167 -15.57 -9.48 4.72
C LEU A 167 -14.40 -10.48 4.63
N LEU A 168 -13.18 -10.03 4.90
CA LEU A 168 -12.00 -10.88 4.89
C LEU A 168 -11.35 -10.93 6.27
N PRO A 169 -10.80 -12.10 6.66
CA PRO A 169 -10.01 -12.18 7.89
C PRO A 169 -8.77 -11.29 7.79
N PRO A 170 -8.16 -10.90 8.93
CA PRO A 170 -7.04 -9.95 8.97
C PRO A 170 -5.82 -10.33 8.12
N TYR A 171 -5.53 -11.62 8.00
CA TYR A 171 -4.39 -12.14 7.22
C TYR A 171 -4.61 -12.13 5.70
N LEU A 172 -5.78 -11.69 5.23
CA LEU A 172 -6.08 -11.55 3.80
C LEU A 172 -6.29 -10.09 3.41
N VAL A 173 -5.67 -9.71 2.31
CA VAL A 173 -5.72 -8.36 1.72
C VAL A 173 -6.43 -8.40 0.37
N PRO A 174 -7.50 -7.61 0.17
CA PRO A 174 -8.08 -7.40 -1.15
C PRO A 174 -7.38 -6.27 -1.90
N VAL A 175 -6.93 -6.55 -3.12
CA VAL A 175 -6.37 -5.55 -4.02
C VAL A 175 -7.19 -5.52 -5.30
N ALA A 176 -7.86 -4.40 -5.58
CA ALA A 176 -8.64 -4.24 -6.79
C ALA A 176 -7.72 -4.14 -8.01
N VAL A 177 -7.88 -5.07 -8.95
CA VAL A 177 -7.12 -5.08 -10.20
C VAL A 177 -7.46 -3.80 -11.00
N PRO A 178 -6.48 -2.97 -11.39
CA PRO A 178 -6.71 -1.75 -12.17
C PRO A 178 -7.54 -2.01 -13.42
N THR A 179 -8.43 -1.09 -13.77
CA THR A 179 -9.28 -1.23 -14.98
C THR A 179 -8.52 -0.93 -16.27
N LYS A 180 -7.41 -0.20 -16.17
CA LYS A 180 -6.49 0.06 -17.27
C LYS A 180 -5.18 -0.68 -17.03
N PRO A 181 -4.49 -1.13 -18.09
CA PRO A 181 -3.16 -1.68 -17.94
C PRO A 181 -2.16 -0.61 -17.50
N TYR A 182 -1.18 -1.01 -16.69
CA TYR A 182 -0.02 -0.18 -16.38
C TYR A 182 0.85 0.03 -17.63
N PRO A 183 1.61 1.14 -17.71
CA PRO A 183 2.73 1.24 -18.63
C PRO A 183 3.83 0.26 -18.19
N VAL A 184 4.26 -0.66 -19.07
CA VAL A 184 5.15 -1.78 -18.71
C VAL A 184 6.50 -1.66 -19.40
N ALA A 185 7.59 -1.96 -18.69
CA ALA A 185 8.85 -2.42 -19.29
C ALA A 185 9.01 -3.94 -19.14
N ALA A 186 10.04 -4.53 -19.75
CA ALA A 186 10.19 -5.99 -19.93
C ALA A 186 10.18 -6.88 -18.65
N LEU A 187 10.14 -6.29 -17.45
CA LEU A 187 10.17 -6.95 -16.13
C LEU A 187 8.93 -6.64 -15.26
N GLY A 188 7.84 -6.13 -15.84
CA GLY A 188 6.59 -5.90 -15.10
C GLY A 188 6.45 -4.52 -14.44
N TRP A 189 7.47 -3.67 -14.45
CA TRP A 189 7.38 -2.25 -14.04
C TRP A 189 7.94 -1.33 -15.12
N GLU A 190 7.45 -0.10 -15.21
CA GLU A 190 8.09 0.93 -16.03
C GLU A 190 9.47 1.27 -15.45
N SER A 191 10.53 1.26 -16.28
CA SER A 191 11.91 1.52 -15.86
C SER A 191 12.08 2.92 -15.25
N VAL A 192 12.75 3.03 -14.09
CA VAL A 192 13.01 4.32 -13.44
C VAL A 192 14.07 5.04 -14.28
N PRO A 193 13.82 6.29 -14.73
CA PRO A 193 14.79 7.01 -15.53
C PRO A 193 16.17 7.09 -14.85
N THR A 194 17.23 6.71 -15.57
CA THR A 194 18.60 6.60 -15.04
C THR A 194 19.14 7.87 -14.37
N LYS A 195 18.58 9.04 -14.70
CA LYS A 195 18.90 10.31 -14.03
C LYS A 195 18.57 10.27 -12.53
N TYR A 196 17.49 9.60 -12.11
CA TYR A 196 17.09 9.49 -10.72
C TYR A 196 17.99 8.52 -9.95
N ALA A 197 18.34 7.39 -10.57
CA ALA A 197 19.33 6.46 -10.03
C ALA A 197 20.68 7.17 -9.76
N LYS A 198 21.20 7.91 -10.76
CA LYS A 198 22.43 8.70 -10.61
C LYS A 198 22.33 9.78 -9.55
N TYR A 199 21.16 10.42 -9.43
CA TYR A 199 20.91 11.44 -8.43
C TYR A 199 21.00 10.87 -7.01
N LEU A 200 20.30 9.77 -6.72
CA LEU A 200 20.35 9.13 -5.41
C LEU A 200 21.73 8.51 -5.12
N ALA A 201 22.37 7.87 -6.10
CA ALA A 201 23.72 7.36 -5.96
C ALA A 201 24.73 8.48 -5.60
N GLY A 202 24.63 9.64 -6.25
CA GLY A 202 25.46 10.80 -5.93
C GLY A 202 25.25 11.35 -4.52
N ILE A 203 24.01 11.30 -4.00
CA ILE A 203 23.74 11.62 -2.59
C ILE A 203 24.41 10.60 -1.67
N ILE A 204 24.24 9.31 -1.96
CA ILE A 204 24.79 8.21 -1.14
C ILE A 204 26.32 8.29 -1.06
N GLU A 205 27.00 8.55 -2.18
CA GLU A 205 28.47 8.66 -2.24
C GLU A 205 29.04 9.80 -1.36
N ASN A 206 28.24 10.85 -1.11
CA ASN A 206 28.67 12.03 -0.37
C ASN A 206 27.97 12.17 1.00
N LEU A 207 27.21 11.14 1.39
CA LEU A 207 26.39 11.16 2.60
C LEU A 207 27.28 11.20 3.85
N GLN A 208 26.98 12.13 4.74
CA GLN A 208 27.73 12.34 5.97
C GLN A 208 26.83 12.97 7.03
N PHE A 209 27.15 12.71 8.31
CA PHE A 209 26.43 13.30 9.43
C PHE A 209 26.52 14.83 9.39
N SER A 210 25.37 15.49 9.55
CA SER A 210 25.25 16.94 9.61
C SER A 210 24.71 17.37 10.97
N PRO A 211 25.49 18.09 11.79
CA PRO A 211 25.01 18.64 13.06
C PRO A 211 23.80 19.58 12.90
N ALA A 212 23.66 20.23 11.73
CA ALA A 212 22.52 21.09 11.43
C ALA A 212 21.23 20.28 11.22
N ILE A 213 21.32 19.15 10.49
CA ILE A 213 20.18 18.22 10.35
C ILE A 213 19.84 17.66 11.72
N ASP A 214 20.82 17.12 12.45
CA ASP A 214 20.61 16.51 13.78
C ASP A 214 19.88 17.45 14.75
N ARG A 215 20.20 18.75 14.72
CA ARG A 215 19.49 19.76 15.49
C ARG A 215 18.03 19.92 15.07
N ILE A 216 17.73 20.01 13.77
CA ILE A 216 16.34 20.09 13.26
C ILE A 216 15.54 18.86 13.70
N LEU A 217 16.14 17.67 13.64
CA LEU A 217 15.49 16.43 14.07
C LEU A 217 15.19 16.49 15.58
N SER A 218 16.19 16.81 16.38
CA SER A 218 16.11 16.79 17.85
C SER A 218 15.20 17.87 18.42
N ASP A 219 15.21 19.07 17.84
CA ASP A 219 14.42 20.22 18.30
C ASP A 219 12.99 20.19 17.71
N GLY A 220 12.78 19.55 16.55
CA GLY A 220 11.52 19.59 15.80
C GLY A 220 10.59 18.38 16.02
N LEU A 221 11.12 17.18 16.29
CA LEU A 221 10.31 15.97 16.46
C LEU A 221 9.85 15.81 17.92
N ASP A 222 8.58 16.13 18.20
CA ASP A 222 7.96 15.94 19.52
C ASP A 222 7.16 14.64 19.59
N LEU A 223 7.68 13.67 20.33
CA LEU A 223 7.02 12.39 20.61
C LEU A 223 5.61 12.56 21.19
N ASN A 224 5.42 13.52 22.11
CA ASN A 224 4.11 13.73 22.71
C ASN A 224 3.13 14.33 21.71
N GLN A 225 3.60 15.10 20.72
CA GLN A 225 2.77 15.58 19.63
C GLN A 225 2.33 14.43 18.73
N VAL A 226 3.26 13.56 18.30
CA VAL A 226 2.94 12.35 17.53
C VAL A 226 1.92 11.49 18.29
N ARG A 227 2.15 11.24 19.59
CA ARG A 227 1.20 10.51 20.45
C ARG A 227 -0.19 11.13 20.51
N ARG A 228 -0.27 12.46 20.64
CA ARG A 228 -1.57 13.15 20.65
C ARG A 228 -2.30 12.99 19.33
N ASP A 229 -1.57 13.05 18.23
CA ASP A 229 -2.13 12.99 16.89
C ASP A 229 -2.62 11.57 16.53
N VAL A 230 -1.82 10.54 16.80
CA VAL A 230 -2.24 9.13 16.67
C VAL A 230 -3.52 8.89 17.50
N ARG A 231 -3.51 9.27 18.79
CA ARG A 231 -4.68 9.06 19.65
C ARG A 231 -5.92 9.84 19.20
N TRP A 232 -5.75 10.97 18.53
CA TRP A 232 -6.87 11.70 17.96
C TRP A 232 -7.45 10.94 16.75
N LEU A 233 -6.60 10.44 15.87
CA LEU A 233 -6.99 9.65 14.71
C LEU A 233 -7.71 8.35 15.10
N THR A 234 -7.26 7.67 16.16
CA THR A 234 -7.85 6.41 16.65
C THR A 234 -9.11 6.59 17.49
N GLY A 235 -9.44 7.82 17.89
CA GLY A 235 -10.53 8.09 18.84
C GLY A 235 -10.20 7.75 20.30
N GLU A 236 -8.94 7.41 20.63
CA GLU A 236 -8.44 7.25 22.01
C GLU A 236 -8.32 8.59 22.77
N SER A 237 -8.33 9.70 22.03
CA SER A 237 -8.55 11.06 22.50
C SER A 237 -9.88 11.59 21.94
N PRO A 238 -10.49 12.66 22.52
CA PRO A 238 -11.81 13.16 22.11
C PRO A 238 -11.88 13.72 20.67
N SER A 239 -11.86 12.86 19.66
CA SER A 239 -12.14 13.17 18.25
C SER A 239 -13.56 12.73 17.85
N GLY A 240 -14.12 11.72 18.52
CA GLY A 240 -15.40 11.11 18.14
C GLY A 240 -15.32 10.25 16.87
N ILE A 241 -14.12 9.99 16.35
CA ILE A 241 -13.88 9.04 15.25
C ILE A 241 -14.02 7.63 15.82
N GLN A 242 -14.85 6.80 15.17
CA GLN A 242 -14.95 5.36 15.48
C GLN A 242 -14.22 4.49 14.46
N SER A 243 -14.06 5.01 13.25
CA SER A 243 -13.44 4.34 12.12
C SER A 243 -12.91 5.38 11.14
N ARG A 244 -11.75 5.12 10.55
CA ARG A 244 -11.25 5.86 9.38
C ARG A 244 -11.35 5.04 8.09
N HIS A 245 -12.13 3.97 8.08
CA HIS A 245 -12.43 3.26 6.84
C HIS A 245 -12.97 4.23 5.78
N SER A 246 -12.49 4.13 4.53
CA SER A 246 -12.61 5.16 3.48
C SER A 246 -14.02 5.64 3.20
N PHE A 247 -15.03 4.81 3.47
CA PHE A 247 -16.45 5.10 3.24
C PHE A 247 -17.17 5.69 4.47
N THR A 248 -16.44 5.99 5.54
CA THR A 248 -17.04 6.50 6.78
C THR A 248 -16.89 8.01 6.91
N PRO A 249 -17.83 8.69 7.61
CA PRO A 249 -17.67 10.10 7.95
C PRO A 249 -16.43 10.38 8.81
N GLY A 250 -15.90 9.38 9.52
CA GLY A 250 -14.69 9.51 10.33
C GLY A 250 -13.43 9.71 9.49
N ALA A 251 -13.34 9.04 8.34
CA ALA A 251 -12.27 9.24 7.35
C ALA A 251 -12.30 10.67 6.77
N VAL A 252 -13.47 11.16 6.36
CA VAL A 252 -13.63 12.56 5.88
C VAL A 252 -13.22 13.57 6.97
N LYS A 253 -13.60 13.30 8.22
CA LYS A 253 -13.21 14.13 9.37
C LYS A 253 -11.69 14.11 9.59
N ALA A 254 -11.06 12.94 9.47
CA ALA A 254 -9.60 12.81 9.55
C ALA A 254 -8.91 13.60 8.42
N ALA A 255 -9.39 13.48 7.18
CA ALA A 255 -8.83 14.20 6.02
C ALA A 255 -8.80 15.72 6.23
N HIS A 256 -9.92 16.32 6.65
CA HIS A 256 -9.97 17.76 6.95
C HIS A 256 -9.10 18.17 8.13
N TRP A 257 -8.96 17.30 9.14
CA TRP A 257 -8.11 17.58 10.29
C TRP A 257 -6.62 17.51 9.94
N ILE A 258 -6.21 16.50 9.17
CA ILE A 258 -4.85 16.37 8.61
C ILE A 258 -4.54 17.61 7.75
N GLN A 259 -5.45 17.99 6.85
CA GLN A 259 -5.31 19.21 6.04
C GLN A 259 -4.97 20.42 6.90
N GLY A 260 -5.79 20.73 7.90
CA GLY A 260 -5.57 21.90 8.76
C GLY A 260 -4.28 21.83 9.58
N LYS A 261 -3.86 20.63 10.00
CA LYS A 261 -2.60 20.42 10.73
C LYS A 261 -1.39 20.73 9.87
N VAL A 262 -1.38 20.29 8.61
CA VAL A 262 -0.24 20.48 7.71
C VAL A 262 -0.23 21.89 7.09
N GLU A 263 -1.40 22.48 6.81
CA GLU A 263 -1.47 23.90 6.40
C GLU A 263 -0.92 24.85 7.48
N ALA A 264 -1.13 24.52 8.76
CA ALA A 264 -0.61 25.31 9.89
C ALA A 264 0.93 25.33 9.96
N THR A 265 1.63 24.50 9.19
CA THR A 265 3.10 24.43 9.16
C THR A 265 3.69 25.04 7.89
N GLY A 266 2.86 25.69 7.06
CA GLY A 266 3.30 26.45 5.88
C GLY A 266 3.05 25.76 4.53
N ALA A 267 2.41 24.59 4.52
CA ALA A 267 2.02 23.92 3.28
C ALA A 267 0.74 24.51 2.67
N THR A 268 0.54 24.27 1.38
CA THR A 268 -0.78 24.40 0.72
C THR A 268 -1.33 23.01 0.45
N CYS A 269 -2.52 22.70 0.97
CA CYS A 269 -3.12 21.38 0.84
C CYS A 269 -4.33 21.36 -0.08
N THR A 270 -4.55 20.22 -0.74
CA THR A 270 -5.72 19.94 -1.57
C THR A 270 -6.33 18.60 -1.14
N LEU A 271 -7.64 18.59 -0.92
CA LEU A 271 -8.41 17.36 -0.83
C LEU A 271 -8.72 16.87 -2.24
N GLN A 272 -8.00 15.84 -2.68
CA GLN A 272 -8.11 15.30 -4.04
C GLN A 272 -9.12 14.14 -4.05
N PRO A 273 -10.33 14.32 -4.62
CA PRO A 273 -11.20 13.19 -4.90
C PRO A 273 -10.60 12.33 -6.02
N PHE A 274 -10.62 11.01 -5.85
CA PHE A 274 -10.13 10.06 -6.85
C PHE A 274 -11.21 9.06 -7.31
N LEU A 275 -12.17 8.74 -6.44
CA LEU A 275 -13.29 7.86 -6.74
C LEU A 275 -14.53 8.28 -5.95
N GLU A 276 -15.71 8.18 -6.58
CA GLU A 276 -16.97 8.53 -5.91
C GLU A 276 -17.23 7.61 -4.72
N GLY A 277 -17.66 8.19 -3.59
CA GLY A 277 -17.94 7.47 -2.35
C GLY A 277 -16.74 7.27 -1.42
N PHE A 278 -15.50 7.42 -1.92
CA PHE A 278 -14.30 7.38 -1.10
C PHE A 278 -14.01 8.74 -0.45
N SER A 279 -13.38 8.70 0.72
CA SER A 279 -12.75 9.88 1.30
C SER A 279 -11.59 10.35 0.40
N PRO A 280 -11.32 11.66 0.31
CA PRO A 280 -10.33 12.20 -0.62
C PRO A 280 -8.89 11.93 -0.14
N ASN A 281 -7.92 11.89 -1.04
CA ASN A 281 -6.52 12.03 -0.64
C ASN A 281 -6.28 13.44 -0.07
N VAL A 282 -5.35 13.58 0.88
CA VAL A 282 -4.88 14.89 1.36
C VAL A 282 -3.48 15.12 0.80
N ILE A 283 -3.35 16.03 -0.16
CA ILE A 283 -2.08 16.31 -0.83
C ILE A 283 -1.59 17.69 -0.40
N CYS A 284 -0.51 17.74 0.38
CA CYS A 284 0.03 18.96 0.98
C CYS A 284 1.41 19.30 0.42
N GLN A 285 1.55 20.48 -0.18
CA GLN A 285 2.77 20.89 -0.87
C GLN A 285 3.45 22.06 -0.16
N TYR A 286 4.75 21.93 0.07
CA TYR A 286 5.65 23.03 0.41
C TYR A 286 6.33 23.53 -0.87
N PRO A 287 6.32 24.85 -1.12
CA PRO A 287 6.92 25.40 -2.32
C PRO A 287 8.45 25.32 -2.30
N SER A 288 9.05 25.25 -3.49
CA SER A 288 10.49 25.38 -3.68
C SER A 288 10.92 26.86 -3.58
N LEU A 289 12.00 27.13 -2.84
CA LEU A 289 12.68 28.42 -2.80
C LEU A 289 13.28 28.83 -4.15
N GLN A 290 13.53 27.86 -5.03
CA GLN A 290 14.22 28.05 -6.31
C GLN A 290 13.29 27.91 -7.52
N ASN A 291 11.96 27.84 -7.31
CA ASN A 291 10.98 27.51 -8.34
C ASN A 291 11.30 26.21 -9.10
N SER A 292 11.93 25.25 -8.43
CA SER A 292 12.21 23.93 -9.01
C SER A 292 10.91 23.19 -9.28
N THR A 293 10.85 22.48 -10.41
CA THR A 293 9.74 21.59 -10.75
C THR A 293 9.96 20.16 -10.24
N GLU A 294 11.11 19.88 -9.63
CA GLU A 294 11.40 18.59 -9.00
C GLU A 294 10.70 18.48 -7.66
N ASN A 295 10.21 17.27 -7.35
CA ASN A 295 9.40 16.99 -6.17
C ASN A 295 9.98 15.82 -5.38
N VAL A 296 9.87 15.91 -4.05
CA VAL A 296 10.15 14.82 -3.11
C VAL A 296 8.86 14.54 -2.35
N ILE A 297 8.42 13.29 -2.34
CA ILE A 297 7.12 12.91 -1.77
C ILE A 297 7.33 12.00 -0.57
N PHE A 298 6.69 12.33 0.55
CA PHE A 298 6.57 11.43 1.69
C PHE A 298 5.10 11.16 1.90
N SER A 299 4.72 9.92 2.16
CA SER A 299 3.33 9.53 2.27
C SER A 299 3.05 8.51 3.36
N ALA A 300 1.78 8.44 3.72
CA ALA A 300 1.16 7.47 4.62
C ALA A 300 -0.29 7.31 4.17
N HIS A 301 -0.97 6.23 4.56
CA HIS A 301 -2.43 6.19 4.42
C HIS A 301 -3.09 6.56 5.73
N TYR A 302 -4.25 7.20 5.65
CA TYR A 302 -5.01 7.61 6.83
C TYR A 302 -6.31 6.84 6.98
N ASP A 303 -6.72 6.06 5.97
CA ASP A 303 -7.80 5.11 6.16
C ASP A 303 -7.36 3.93 7.03
N SER A 304 -8.31 3.08 7.40
CA SER A 304 -8.07 1.99 8.35
C SER A 304 -9.07 0.88 8.13
N ARG A 305 -8.65 -0.35 8.39
CA ARG A 305 -9.52 -1.52 8.46
C ARG A 305 -9.66 -2.06 9.89
N GLY A 306 -10.81 -2.65 10.15
CA GLY A 306 -11.17 -3.19 11.47
C GLY A 306 -11.29 -4.71 11.44
N SER A 307 -11.64 -5.29 12.59
CA SER A 307 -11.90 -6.74 12.65
C SER A 307 -12.99 -7.12 11.65
N PHE A 308 -12.85 -8.30 11.08
CA PHE A 308 -13.90 -8.94 10.28
C PHE A 308 -15.29 -8.83 10.97
N GLY A 309 -16.28 -8.29 10.24
CA GLY A 309 -17.64 -8.08 10.75
C GLY A 309 -17.82 -6.90 11.72
N SER A 310 -16.79 -6.08 11.95
CA SER A 310 -16.83 -4.89 12.80
C SER A 310 -16.73 -3.62 11.95
N THR A 311 -17.54 -2.61 12.29
CA THR A 311 -17.42 -1.27 11.71
C THR A 311 -16.40 -0.40 12.45
N ARG A 312 -15.90 -0.86 13.60
CA ARG A 312 -14.89 -0.15 14.38
C ARG A 312 -13.50 -0.49 13.83
N ALA A 313 -12.81 0.51 13.31
CA ALA A 313 -11.47 0.41 12.75
C ALA A 313 -10.63 1.58 13.27
N PRO A 314 -10.02 1.47 14.47
CA PRO A 314 -9.26 2.57 15.01
C PRO A 314 -7.94 2.78 14.26
N GLY A 315 -7.30 1.73 13.73
CA GLY A 315 -6.06 1.81 12.94
C GLY A 315 -4.97 2.59 13.68
N GLY A 316 -4.59 2.13 14.86
CA GLY A 316 -3.57 2.78 15.68
C GLY A 316 -2.20 2.69 15.04
N ASP A 317 -1.80 1.47 14.70
CA ASP A 317 -0.55 1.22 14.00
C ASP A 317 -0.74 1.35 12.50
N ASP A 318 -1.85 0.81 11.99
CA ASP A 318 -2.16 0.63 10.58
C ASP A 318 -3.33 1.56 10.14
N ASP A 319 -3.07 2.73 9.56
CA ASP A 319 -1.78 3.45 9.54
C ASP A 319 -1.83 4.77 10.32
N GLY A 320 -2.39 4.69 11.54
CA GLY A 320 -2.34 5.80 12.48
C GLY A 320 -0.91 6.21 12.80
N SER A 321 0.02 5.24 12.86
CA SER A 321 1.42 5.45 13.20
C SER A 321 2.18 6.19 12.09
N GLY A 322 2.03 5.80 10.82
CA GLY A 322 2.60 6.46 9.65
C GLY A 322 1.98 7.84 9.39
N THR A 323 0.65 7.96 9.51
CA THR A 323 -0.01 9.28 9.46
C THR A 323 0.48 10.20 10.59
N GLY A 324 0.57 9.70 11.83
CA GLY A 324 1.08 10.45 12.97
C GLY A 324 2.56 10.86 12.81
N HIS A 325 3.36 9.99 12.22
CA HIS A 325 4.74 10.24 11.83
C HIS A 325 4.85 11.38 10.81
N LEU A 326 4.07 11.35 9.73
CA LEU A 326 4.04 12.42 8.72
C LEU A 326 3.60 13.77 9.31
N LEU A 327 2.61 13.76 10.21
CA LEU A 327 2.21 14.96 10.97
C LEU A 327 3.33 15.48 11.87
N GLY A 328 4.13 14.58 12.46
CA GLY A 328 5.36 14.90 13.16
C GLY A 328 6.39 15.58 12.26
N LEU A 329 6.58 15.09 11.03
CA LEU A 329 7.45 15.73 10.04
C LEU A 329 6.96 17.13 9.69
N ALA A 330 5.67 17.27 9.38
CA ALA A 330 5.05 18.57 9.11
C ALA A 330 5.27 19.56 10.27
N HIS A 331 5.09 19.09 11.51
CA HIS A 331 5.33 19.90 12.70
C HIS A 331 6.79 20.35 12.83
N ALA A 332 7.74 19.44 12.62
CA ALA A 332 9.17 19.75 12.64
C ALA A 332 9.53 20.78 11.55
N ILE A 333 9.02 20.60 10.33
CA ILE A 333 9.23 21.53 9.20
C ILE A 333 8.79 22.95 9.58
N GLY A 334 7.55 23.10 10.05
CA GLY A 334 7.00 24.42 10.39
C GLY A 334 7.64 25.05 11.63
N SER A 335 7.86 24.26 12.69
CA SER A 335 8.41 24.77 13.95
C SER A 335 9.88 25.17 13.86
N GLN A 336 10.65 24.48 13.02
CA GLN A 336 12.05 24.78 12.78
C GLN A 336 12.26 25.79 11.64
N GLY A 337 11.17 26.29 11.02
CA GLY A 337 11.25 27.25 9.92
C GLY A 337 11.95 26.69 8.67
N VAL A 338 11.84 25.38 8.43
CA VAL A 338 12.48 24.72 7.29
C VAL A 338 11.80 25.16 5.99
N GLN A 339 12.62 25.54 5.02
CA GLN A 339 12.22 25.84 3.66
C GLN A 339 13.04 24.98 2.69
N PHE A 340 12.47 24.58 1.56
CA PHE A 340 13.07 23.58 0.67
C PHE A 340 13.61 24.17 -0.63
N GLU A 341 14.73 23.64 -1.11
CA GLU A 341 15.25 24.00 -2.43
C GLU A 341 14.43 23.38 -3.57
N LYS A 342 13.77 22.25 -3.30
CA LYS A 342 12.86 21.54 -4.22
C LYS A 342 11.45 21.52 -3.66
N GLN A 343 10.46 21.15 -4.48
CA GLN A 343 9.11 20.96 -3.96
C GLN A 343 9.10 19.75 -3.04
N VAL A 344 8.34 19.85 -1.96
CA VAL A 344 8.10 18.74 -1.04
C VAL A 344 6.60 18.52 -0.94
N THR A 345 6.17 17.27 -1.08
CA THR A 345 4.78 16.87 -0.89
C THR A 345 4.68 15.90 0.28
N LEU A 346 3.82 16.21 1.24
CA LEU A 346 3.30 15.24 2.20
C LEU A 346 1.92 14.79 1.72
N ALA A 347 1.79 13.51 1.36
CA ALA A 347 0.56 12.94 0.83
C ALA A 347 -0.04 11.93 1.82
N PHE A 348 -1.33 12.07 2.11
CA PHE A 348 -2.07 11.15 2.96
C PHE A 348 -3.16 10.49 2.12
N PHE A 349 -3.07 9.18 1.94
CA PHE A 349 -3.95 8.44 1.04
C PHE A 349 -5.15 7.86 1.77
N ALA A 350 -6.29 7.81 1.07
CA ALA A 350 -7.40 6.94 1.42
C ALA A 350 -7.50 5.81 0.41
N GLY A 351 -8.20 4.74 0.75
CA GLY A 351 -8.41 3.61 -0.14
C GLY A 351 -7.20 2.69 -0.27
N GLU A 352 -6.22 2.79 0.62
CA GLU A 352 -5.10 1.85 0.71
C GLU A 352 -5.67 0.44 1.00
N GLU A 353 -6.51 0.36 2.03
CA GLU A 353 -7.11 -0.85 2.57
C GLU A 353 -8.12 -1.51 1.61
N GLN A 354 -8.52 -0.77 0.57
CA GLN A 354 -9.39 -1.25 -0.52
C GLN A 354 -8.61 -1.49 -1.82
N GLY A 355 -7.29 -1.59 -1.73
CA GLY A 355 -6.38 -1.92 -2.82
C GLY A 355 -5.66 -0.74 -3.45
N LEU A 356 -5.03 0.11 -2.62
CA LEU A 356 -4.15 1.21 -3.05
C LEU A 356 -4.81 2.24 -3.97
N LEU A 357 -6.14 2.40 -3.89
CA LEU A 357 -6.92 3.13 -4.88
C LEU A 357 -6.57 4.63 -4.91
N GLY A 358 -6.36 5.24 -3.74
CA GLY A 358 -6.00 6.65 -3.65
C GLY A 358 -4.60 6.95 -4.16
N SER A 359 -3.61 6.16 -3.74
CA SER A 359 -2.22 6.35 -4.19
C SER A 359 -2.04 6.02 -5.68
N HIS A 360 -2.74 5.00 -6.19
CA HIS A 360 -2.73 4.68 -7.61
C HIS A 360 -3.27 5.83 -8.46
N ALA A 361 -4.41 6.42 -8.08
CA ALA A 361 -4.96 7.57 -8.78
C ALA A 361 -4.02 8.78 -8.75
N TYR A 362 -3.33 9.01 -7.62
CA TYR A 362 -2.37 10.11 -7.50
C TYR A 362 -1.11 9.85 -8.34
N ALA A 363 -0.56 8.63 -8.32
CA ALA A 363 0.59 8.25 -9.14
C ALA A 363 0.27 8.30 -10.65
N GLU A 364 -0.91 7.82 -11.08
CA GLU A 364 -1.40 7.95 -12.46
C GLU A 364 -1.48 9.43 -12.87
N TYR A 365 -2.02 10.28 -12.00
CA TYR A 365 -2.09 11.71 -12.23
C TYR A 365 -0.69 12.32 -12.41
N LEU A 366 0.24 12.08 -11.49
CA LEU A 366 1.60 12.61 -11.57
C LEU A 366 2.34 12.15 -12.83
N HIS A 367 2.15 10.89 -13.22
CA HIS A 367 2.70 10.30 -14.44
C HIS A 367 2.11 11.00 -15.68
N SER A 368 0.79 11.22 -15.72
CA SER A 368 0.12 11.95 -16.82
C SER A 368 0.62 13.39 -17.00
N GLN A 369 1.08 14.02 -15.91
CA GLN A 369 1.65 15.37 -15.91
C GLN A 369 3.16 15.38 -16.20
N ASN A 370 3.79 14.21 -16.41
CA ASN A 370 5.24 14.06 -16.54
C ASN A 370 6.00 14.71 -15.37
N THR A 371 5.48 14.54 -14.15
CA THR A 371 6.04 15.16 -12.95
C THR A 371 7.41 14.56 -12.62
N SER A 372 8.38 15.40 -12.29
CA SER A 372 9.70 14.93 -11.88
C SER A 372 9.74 14.61 -10.38
N ILE A 373 9.64 13.33 -10.03
CA ILE A 373 9.75 12.85 -8.65
C ILE A 373 11.15 12.30 -8.42
N LEU A 374 11.89 12.87 -7.46
CA LEU A 374 13.26 12.45 -7.14
C LEU A 374 13.29 11.27 -6.18
N LEU A 375 12.33 11.22 -5.26
CA LEU A 375 12.14 10.14 -4.31
C LEU A 375 10.70 10.20 -3.77
N GLN A 376 10.07 9.05 -3.64
CA GLN A 376 8.89 8.83 -2.82
C GLN A 376 9.22 7.86 -1.67
N VAL A 377 8.79 8.16 -0.45
CA VAL A 377 8.91 7.28 0.72
C VAL A 377 7.54 7.10 1.36
N GLN A 378 7.06 5.87 1.45
CA GLN A 378 5.87 5.50 2.20
C GLN A 378 6.23 5.13 3.63
N ALA A 379 5.55 5.72 4.61
CA ALA A 379 5.49 5.26 5.98
C ALA A 379 4.20 4.48 6.18
N ASP A 380 4.29 3.25 6.64
CA ASP A 380 3.13 2.40 6.90
C ASP A 380 3.51 1.39 7.98
N MET A 381 2.74 1.36 9.07
CA MET A 381 2.98 0.59 10.30
C MET A 381 4.39 0.82 10.85
N LEU A 382 4.53 1.76 11.78
CA LEU A 382 5.79 2.19 12.38
C LEU A 382 5.83 1.94 13.89
N GLY A 383 4.72 1.50 14.47
CA GLY A 383 4.44 1.58 15.90
C GLY A 383 4.76 0.32 16.67
N TYR A 384 4.81 -0.86 16.07
CA TYR A 384 4.90 -2.11 16.83
C TYR A 384 6.25 -2.82 16.71
N HIS A 385 6.65 -3.43 17.82
CA HIS A 385 7.69 -4.45 17.86
C HIS A 385 7.33 -5.49 18.94
N ALA A 386 7.71 -6.74 18.73
CA ALA A 386 7.39 -7.78 19.71
C ALA A 386 8.17 -7.55 21.02
N VAL A 387 7.60 -8.01 22.14
CA VAL A 387 8.24 -7.85 23.47
C VAL A 387 9.64 -8.46 23.46
N GLY A 388 10.64 -7.62 23.73
CA GLY A 388 12.05 -8.01 23.76
C GLY A 388 12.80 -7.85 22.43
N GLU A 389 12.11 -7.49 21.33
CA GLU A 389 12.76 -7.01 20.11
C GLU A 389 13.28 -5.58 20.33
N SER A 390 14.44 -5.26 19.74
CA SER A 390 14.94 -3.89 19.62
C SER A 390 14.03 -3.05 18.72
N LEU A 391 14.20 -1.73 18.71
CA LEU A 391 13.60 -0.87 17.71
C LEU A 391 14.14 -1.23 16.32
N GLN A 392 13.30 -1.26 15.30
CA GLN A 392 13.69 -1.73 13.97
C GLN A 392 13.23 -0.80 12.86
N LEU A 393 13.83 -1.00 11.69
CA LEU A 393 13.41 -0.39 10.44
C LEU A 393 13.48 -1.43 9.33
N GLY A 394 12.30 -1.84 8.85
CA GLY A 394 12.14 -2.67 7.68
C GLY A 394 12.17 -1.85 6.40
N LEU A 395 12.95 -2.30 5.41
CA LEU A 395 12.96 -1.77 4.05
C LEU A 395 12.50 -2.89 3.09
N PRO A 396 11.85 -2.56 1.95
CA PRO A 396 11.36 -3.59 1.03
C PRO A 396 12.48 -4.53 0.56
N GLU A 397 12.24 -5.85 0.62
CA GLU A 397 13.12 -6.87 0.04
C GLU A 397 13.26 -6.71 -1.47
N THR A 398 12.15 -6.36 -2.13
CA THR A 398 12.10 -6.14 -3.57
C THR A 398 11.61 -4.72 -3.84
N ILE A 399 12.42 -3.93 -4.53
CA ILE A 399 12.07 -2.59 -4.98
C ILE A 399 12.74 -2.33 -6.32
N HIS A 400 12.13 -1.46 -7.12
CA HIS A 400 12.61 -1.23 -8.47
C HIS A 400 13.93 -0.42 -8.54
N LEU A 401 14.12 0.53 -7.62
CA LEU A 401 15.35 1.30 -7.50
C LEU A 401 15.96 1.09 -6.10
N PRO A 402 16.86 0.11 -5.91
CA PRO A 402 17.45 -0.20 -4.60
C PRO A 402 18.14 0.99 -3.92
N GLU A 403 18.69 1.93 -4.70
CA GLU A 403 19.31 3.15 -4.19
C GLU A 403 18.36 3.98 -3.31
N ALA A 404 17.04 3.93 -3.56
CA ALA A 404 16.05 4.58 -2.69
C ALA A 404 16.08 3.99 -1.27
N SER A 405 16.06 2.66 -1.14
CA SER A 405 16.14 1.96 0.15
C SER A 405 17.53 2.10 0.79
N TYR A 406 18.60 2.03 0.01
CA TYR A 406 19.97 2.19 0.51
C TYR A 406 20.20 3.57 1.11
N LEU A 407 19.66 4.62 0.51
CA LEU A 407 19.74 5.97 1.05
C LEU A 407 19.09 6.03 2.45
N VAL A 408 17.87 5.51 2.59
CA VAL A 408 17.13 5.50 3.86
C VAL A 408 17.89 4.69 4.93
N GLY A 409 18.37 3.49 4.59
CA GLY A 409 19.15 2.66 5.52
C GLY A 409 20.47 3.32 5.95
N ASN A 410 21.18 3.97 5.04
CA ASN A 410 22.42 4.69 5.37
C ASN A 410 22.15 5.91 6.26
N ILE A 411 21.05 6.63 6.02
CA ILE A 411 20.63 7.76 6.87
C ILE A 411 20.26 7.28 8.27
N SER A 412 19.62 6.11 8.41
CA SER A 412 19.35 5.50 9.71
C SER A 412 20.62 5.32 10.52
N HIS A 413 21.71 4.87 9.90
CA HIS A 413 22.99 4.68 10.60
C HIS A 413 23.61 5.99 11.11
N LEU A 414 23.26 7.13 10.51
CA LEU A 414 23.76 8.45 10.91
C LEU A 414 22.92 9.11 12.00
N TYR A 415 21.59 8.99 11.94
CA TYR A 415 20.67 9.77 12.78
C TYR A 415 19.78 8.95 13.71
N ALA A 416 19.72 7.63 13.54
CA ALA A 416 18.98 6.71 14.40
C ALA A 416 19.71 5.35 14.52
N PRO A 417 20.97 5.31 15.02
CA PRO A 417 21.75 4.07 15.15
C PRO A 417 21.14 3.06 16.13
N GLU A 418 20.14 3.46 16.91
CA GLU A 418 19.31 2.59 17.74
C GLU A 418 18.42 1.62 16.95
N LEU A 419 18.12 1.93 15.67
CA LEU A 419 17.29 1.09 14.81
C LEU A 419 18.09 -0.07 14.21
N VAL A 420 17.56 -1.29 14.36
CA VAL A 420 18.05 -2.46 13.64
C VAL A 420 17.44 -2.48 12.24
N VAL A 421 18.21 -1.99 11.27
CA VAL A 421 17.79 -1.95 9.86
C VAL A 421 17.92 -3.32 9.22
N GLY A 422 16.89 -3.72 8.47
CA GLY A 422 16.93 -4.92 7.64
C GLY A 422 15.85 -4.90 6.57
N THR A 423 15.61 -6.04 5.94
CA THR A 423 14.62 -6.16 4.87
C THR A 423 13.32 -6.77 5.36
N THR A 424 12.22 -6.49 4.67
CA THR A 424 10.93 -7.10 4.94
C THR A 424 10.23 -7.51 3.64
N ALA A 425 9.56 -8.66 3.69
CA ALA A 425 8.59 -9.11 2.68
C ALA A 425 7.16 -8.67 3.01
N ALA A 426 6.96 -7.96 4.12
CA ALA A 426 5.68 -7.33 4.46
C ALA A 426 5.24 -6.50 3.26
N CYS A 427 4.16 -6.94 2.67
CA CYS A 427 3.57 -6.37 1.48
C CYS A 427 2.12 -6.11 1.82
N CYS A 428 1.52 -5.03 1.35
CA CYS A 428 1.95 -4.08 0.34
C CYS A 428 1.53 -2.69 0.84
N SER A 429 2.02 -1.62 0.22
CA SER A 429 1.54 -0.27 0.59
C SER A 429 1.67 0.69 -0.59
N ASP A 430 1.27 1.93 -0.40
CA ASP A 430 1.11 2.94 -1.45
C ASP A 430 2.36 3.21 -2.30
N HIS A 431 3.57 2.91 -1.80
CA HIS A 431 4.81 3.01 -2.59
C HIS A 431 4.74 2.19 -3.89
N GLN A 432 3.98 1.09 -3.91
CA GLN A 432 3.82 0.24 -5.10
C GLN A 432 3.09 0.94 -6.25
N SER A 433 2.15 1.82 -5.92
CA SER A 433 1.51 2.68 -6.90
C SER A 433 2.54 3.52 -7.65
N PHE A 434 3.54 4.06 -6.95
CA PHE A 434 4.61 4.86 -7.54
C PHE A 434 5.61 4.02 -8.33
N VAL A 435 6.01 2.86 -7.80
CA VAL A 435 6.86 1.88 -8.52
C VAL A 435 6.24 1.49 -9.85
N SER A 436 4.92 1.26 -9.88
CA SER A 436 4.19 0.82 -11.07
C SER A 436 4.19 1.86 -12.21
N TYR A 437 4.42 3.13 -11.90
CA TYR A 437 4.56 4.24 -12.87
C TYR A 437 6.01 4.71 -13.04
N GLY A 438 6.99 3.88 -12.66
CA GLY A 438 8.41 4.17 -12.90
C GLY A 438 9.00 5.29 -12.06
N PHE A 439 8.37 5.62 -10.93
CA PHE A 439 8.91 6.59 -9.98
C PHE A 439 9.90 5.94 -9.00
N PRO A 440 10.96 6.68 -8.57
CA PRO A 440 11.86 6.22 -7.52
C PRO A 440 11.12 6.21 -6.18
N ALA A 441 10.72 5.03 -5.71
CA ALA A 441 9.89 4.86 -4.51
C ALA A 441 10.47 3.80 -3.56
N THR A 442 10.19 3.94 -2.27
CA THR A 442 10.50 2.95 -1.23
C THR A 442 9.55 3.07 -0.04
N GLN A 443 9.67 2.19 0.96
CA GLN A 443 8.87 2.15 2.18
C GLN A 443 9.76 2.11 3.41
N VAL A 444 9.26 2.64 4.52
CA VAL A 444 9.72 2.37 5.88
C VAL A 444 8.63 1.62 6.64
N PHE A 445 9.01 0.52 7.29
CA PHE A 445 8.11 -0.36 8.05
C PHE A 445 8.72 -0.64 9.43
N GLU A 446 7.89 -0.97 10.42
CA GLU A 446 8.27 -1.16 11.82
C GLU A 446 9.26 -2.29 12.09
N ARG A 447 9.38 -3.27 11.18
CA ARG A 447 10.11 -4.51 11.48
C ARG A 447 10.93 -5.05 10.30
N ASN A 448 12.12 -5.60 10.58
CA ASN A 448 12.93 -6.30 9.56
C ASN A 448 12.52 -7.77 9.37
N GLY A 449 11.25 -7.98 9.03
CA GLY A 449 10.69 -9.29 8.74
C GLY A 449 9.17 -9.22 8.64
N ASP A 450 8.51 -10.37 8.80
CA ASP A 450 7.04 -10.49 8.74
C ASP A 450 6.31 -9.54 9.69
N ILE A 451 5.04 -9.24 9.36
CA ILE A 451 4.12 -8.55 10.26
C ILE A 451 3.85 -9.46 11.46
N VAL A 452 4.14 -8.97 12.66
CA VAL A 452 3.95 -9.71 13.93
C VAL A 452 2.97 -9.03 14.88
N ASP A 453 2.42 -7.89 14.47
CA ASP A 453 1.42 -7.18 15.25
C ASP A 453 0.15 -8.04 15.40
N PRO A 454 -0.23 -8.46 16.62
CA PRO A 454 -1.45 -9.23 16.85
C PRO A 454 -2.73 -8.43 16.55
N MET A 455 -2.62 -7.11 16.38
CA MET A 455 -3.73 -6.21 16.08
C MET A 455 -3.79 -5.74 14.62
N TYR A 456 -2.94 -6.25 13.73
CA TYR A 456 -3.03 -5.98 12.30
C TYR A 456 -4.46 -6.24 11.76
N HIS A 457 -5.03 -5.29 11.02
CA HIS A 457 -6.44 -5.27 10.57
C HIS A 457 -7.46 -5.69 11.67
N ASN A 458 -7.25 -5.26 12.91
CA ASN A 458 -8.09 -5.59 14.05
C ASN A 458 -8.70 -4.33 14.67
N SER A 459 -9.94 -4.44 15.17
CA SER A 459 -10.57 -3.37 15.95
C SER A 459 -9.81 -3.07 17.24
N GLY A 460 -8.97 -3.98 17.72
CA GLY A 460 -8.07 -3.79 18.85
C GLY A 460 -6.82 -2.98 18.55
N ASP A 461 -6.59 -2.56 17.30
CA ASP A 461 -5.44 -1.75 16.93
C ASP A 461 -5.54 -0.34 17.50
N LEU A 462 -4.99 -0.18 18.70
CA LEU A 462 -4.97 1.03 19.50
C LEU A 462 -3.53 1.30 19.92
N SER A 463 -3.22 2.56 20.20
CA SER A 463 -1.87 2.93 20.64
C SER A 463 -1.57 2.58 22.09
N GLN A 464 -2.60 2.37 22.93
CA GLN A 464 -2.43 1.94 24.32
C GLN A 464 -2.41 0.41 24.47
N ARG A 465 -1.36 -0.23 23.96
CA ARG A 465 -1.12 -1.68 24.09
C ARG A 465 0.36 -2.01 24.24
N GLU A 466 0.64 -3.21 24.73
CA GLU A 466 2.01 -3.73 24.81
C GLU A 466 2.59 -3.90 23.39
N GLY A 467 3.85 -3.53 23.20
CA GLY A 467 4.55 -3.56 21.92
C GLY A 467 4.36 -2.32 21.05
N TYR A 468 3.33 -1.49 21.29
CA TYR A 468 3.19 -0.20 20.61
C TYR A 468 4.14 0.85 21.22
N ASP A 469 5.15 1.29 20.47
CA ASP A 469 6.22 2.17 20.92
C ASP A 469 6.34 3.45 20.06
N PHE A 470 6.00 4.58 20.68
CA PHE A 470 6.16 5.90 20.07
C PHE A 470 7.62 6.31 19.87
N GLU A 471 8.57 5.75 20.63
CA GLU A 471 9.99 6.00 20.41
C GLU A 471 10.46 5.40 19.08
N GLN A 472 9.91 4.24 18.67
CA GLN A 472 10.18 3.67 17.33
C GLN A 472 9.69 4.61 16.23
N ILE A 473 8.43 5.08 16.34
CA ILE A 473 7.83 6.01 15.36
C ILE A 473 8.70 7.27 15.21
N VAL A 474 9.19 7.83 16.32
CA VAL A 474 10.04 9.03 16.31
C VAL A 474 11.45 8.73 15.81
N ALA A 475 12.03 7.57 16.14
CA ALA A 475 13.32 7.16 15.59
C ALA A 475 13.25 7.03 14.06
N ILE A 476 12.19 6.40 13.53
CA ILE A 476 11.93 6.34 12.09
C ILE A 476 11.67 7.75 11.52
N ALA A 477 11.00 8.64 12.26
CA ALA A 477 10.82 10.06 11.88
C ALA A 477 12.12 10.84 11.73
N LYS A 478 13.14 10.55 12.55
CA LYS A 478 14.48 11.11 12.36
C LYS A 478 15.05 10.70 11.00
N VAL A 479 14.92 9.42 10.65
CA VAL A 479 15.41 8.88 9.38
C VAL A 479 14.70 9.50 8.19
N THR A 480 13.38 9.54 8.20
CA THR A 480 12.59 10.07 7.08
C THR A 480 12.74 11.58 6.91
N LEU A 481 12.76 12.36 8.00
CA LEU A 481 13.00 13.80 7.94
C LEU A 481 14.41 14.12 7.45
N ALA A 482 15.43 13.40 7.93
CA ALA A 482 16.80 13.56 7.45
C ALA A 482 16.92 13.20 5.96
N THR A 483 16.22 12.16 5.51
CA THR A 483 16.12 11.79 4.10
C THR A 483 15.49 12.90 3.28
N LEU A 484 14.34 13.42 3.74
CA LEU A 484 13.63 14.52 3.09
C LEU A 484 14.52 15.76 2.96
N LEU A 485 15.17 16.19 4.04
CA LEU A 485 16.08 17.34 4.04
C LEU A 485 17.28 17.13 3.11
N THR A 486 17.83 15.92 3.07
CA THR A 486 18.99 15.57 2.23
C THR A 486 18.64 15.57 0.74
N VAL A 487 17.49 15.00 0.37
CA VAL A 487 17.05 14.87 -1.03
C VAL A 487 16.45 16.18 -1.53
N ALA A 488 15.62 16.86 -0.74
CA ALA A 488 15.01 18.12 -1.16
C ALA A 488 16.04 19.26 -1.19
N GLY A 489 17.03 19.24 -0.28
CA GLY A 489 17.83 20.43 0.04
C GLY A 489 16.99 21.41 0.87
N TYR A 490 17.62 22.11 1.81
CA TYR A 490 16.90 22.96 2.75
C TYR A 490 17.65 24.22 3.18
N GLN A 491 16.90 25.19 3.68
CA GLN A 491 17.34 26.39 4.39
C GLN A 491 16.45 26.60 5.61
N ILE A 492 16.92 27.37 6.59
CA ILE A 492 16.12 27.79 7.74
C ILE A 492 15.73 29.25 7.54
N ALA A 493 14.44 29.56 7.67
CA ALA A 493 13.93 30.92 7.60
C ALA A 493 14.57 31.79 8.70
N GLU A 494 14.97 33.00 8.32
CA GLU A 494 15.59 33.99 9.23
C GLU A 494 14.65 34.53 10.30
#